data_AF-A0A537W709-F1
#
_entry.id   AF-A0A537W709-F1
#
_cell.length_a   1.000
_cell.length_b   1.000
_cell.length_c   1.000
_cell.angle_alpha   90.00
_cell.angle_beta   90.00
_cell.angle_gamma   90.00
#
_symmetry.space_group_name_H-M   'P 1'
#
loop_
_entity.id
_entity.type
_entity.pdbx_description
1 polymer ?
#
loop_
_entity_poly.entity_id
_entity_poly.type
_entity_poly.pdbx_seq_one_letter_code
_entity_poly.pdbx_strand_id
1 'polypeptide(L)' 'LKHDHDVVPRRVEGSAQTGWILMDYMDVVVHIFTPEIRDFYRLEQLWGEAPAKVAGEGV' A
#
# COMPACT_ATOMS: atom_id res chain seq x y z
N LEU A 1 14.96 -5.31 9.57
CA LEU A 1 13.67 -5.05 8.88
C LEU A 1 13.24 -3.59 8.93
N LYS A 2 13.01 -2.94 10.09
CA LYS A 2 12.63 -1.51 10.13
C LYS A 2 13.80 -0.50 10.11
N HIS A 3 15.04 -0.98 10.19
CA HIS A 3 16.24 -0.15 10.33
C HIS A 3 17.18 -0.19 9.12
N ASP A 4 16.84 -0.93 8.07
CA ASP A 4 17.82 -1.27 7.02
C ASP A 4 17.80 -0.32 5.81
N HIS A 5 16.80 0.59 5.72
CA HIS A 5 16.66 1.50 4.58
C HIS A 5 16.49 2.99 4.95
N ASP A 6 16.40 3.33 6.24
CA ASP A 6 16.22 4.70 6.75
C ASP A 6 15.03 5.51 6.14
N VAL A 7 14.11 4.81 5.47
CA VAL A 7 12.89 5.41 4.89
C VAL A 7 11.71 5.10 5.79
N VAL A 8 11.10 6.15 6.35
CA VAL A 8 9.88 6.07 7.14
C VAL A 8 8.74 6.80 6.43
N PRO A 9 7.47 6.36 6.59
CA PRO A 9 6.35 7.03 5.95
C PRO A 9 6.18 8.42 6.54
N ARG A 10 5.97 9.40 5.66
CA ARG A 10 5.65 10.79 6.05
C ARG A 10 4.34 10.82 6.83
N ARG A 11 3.38 9.98 6.44
CA ARG A 11 2.08 9.85 7.09
C ARG A 11 1.61 8.40 7.04
N VAL A 12 0.98 7.97 8.14
CA VAL A 12 0.26 6.70 8.23
C VAL A 12 -1.18 7.00 8.62
N GLU A 13 -2.12 6.37 7.91
CA GLU A 13 -3.55 6.44 8.19
C GLU A 13 -4.16 5.04 8.27
N GLY A 14 -5.32 4.93 8.93
CA GLY A 14 -6.00 3.67 9.15
C GLY A 14 -5.41 2.85 10.30
N SER A 15 -5.95 1.65 10.49
CA SER A 15 -5.49 0.71 11.49
C SER A 15 -5.91 -0.73 11.16
N ALA A 16 -5.29 -1.70 11.82
CA ALA A 16 -5.66 -3.11 11.70
C ALA A 16 -7.15 -3.35 12.01
N GLN A 17 -7.74 -2.62 12.97
CA GLN A 17 -9.17 -2.74 13.30
C GLN A 17 -10.08 -2.27 12.16
N THR A 18 -9.65 -1.28 11.37
CA THR A 18 -10.41 -0.79 10.21
C THR A 18 -10.25 -1.68 8.98
N GLY A 19 -9.32 -2.65 9.02
CA GLY A 19 -9.00 -3.52 7.89
C GLY A 19 -8.21 -2.84 6.76
N TRP A 20 -7.76 -1.60 6.97
CA TRP A 20 -6.88 -0.91 6.03
C TRP A 20 -5.82 -0.06 6.71
N ILE A 21 -4.67 0.06 6.05
CA ILE A 21 -3.58 0.97 6.41
C ILE A 21 -3.09 1.63 5.12
N LEU A 22 -2.92 2.96 5.15
CA LEU A 22 -2.27 3.75 4.10
C LEU A 22 -0.95 4.29 4.63
N MET A 23 0.12 4.14 3.85
CA MET A 23 1.43 4.72 4.15
C MET A 23 1.88 5.59 2.97
N ASP A 24 2.11 6.86 3.26
CA ASP A 24 2.52 7.88 2.28
C ASP A 24 4.03 8.15 2.39
N TYR A 25 4.75 7.89 1.29
CA TYR A 25 6.18 8.16 1.12
C TYR A 25 6.45 9.25 0.06
N MET A 26 5.44 10.07 -0.29
CA MET A 26 5.45 11.07 -1.36
C MET A 26 5.55 10.47 -2.78
N ASP A 27 6.61 9.74 -3.08
CA ASP A 27 6.84 9.13 -4.40
C ASP A 27 6.02 7.86 -4.61
N VAL A 28 5.72 7.16 -3.51
CA VAL A 28 4.95 5.91 -3.49
C VAL A 28 3.95 5.94 -2.34
N VAL A 29 2.74 5.44 -2.60
CA VAL A 29 1.72 5.22 -1.57
C VAL A 29 1.45 3.72 -1.48
N VAL A 30 1.55 3.17 -0.27
CA VAL A 30 1.30 1.76 0.01
C VAL A 30 -0.06 1.60 0.68
N HIS A 31 -0.91 0.77 0.09
CA HIS A 31 -2.19 0.37 0.67
C HIS A 31 -2.10 -1.09 1.14
N ILE A 32 -2.39 -1.33 2.42
CA ILE A 32 -2.52 -2.66 3.00
C ILE A 32 -3.99 -2.86 3.34
N PHE A 33 -4.60 -3.91 2.81
CA PHE A 33 -6.02 -4.21 2.99
C PHE A 33 -6.21 -5.65 3.47
N THR A 34 -7.25 -5.89 4.26
CA THR A 34 -7.84 -7.25 4.34
C THR A 34 -8.54 -7.57 3.02
N PRO A 35 -8.78 -8.86 2.71
CA PRO A 35 -9.46 -9.24 1.47
C PRO A 35 -10.81 -8.53 1.29
N GLU A 36 -11.61 -8.45 2.35
CA GLU A 36 -12.95 -7.87 2.32
C GLU A 36 -12.91 -6.37 2.02
N ILE A 37 -11.94 -5.65 2.61
CA ILE A 37 -11.79 -4.22 2.39
C ILE A 37 -11.22 -3.92 0.98
N ARG A 38 -10.33 -4.78 0.48
CA ARG A 38 -9.83 -4.67 -0.91
C ARG A 38 -10.97 -4.82 -1.92
N ASP A 39 -11.82 -5.82 -1.74
CA ASP A 39 -12.98 -6.09 -2.59
C ASP A 39 -14.04 -4.98 -2.52
N PHE A 40 -14.10 -4.25 -1.40
CA PHE A 40 -14.96 -3.09 -1.23
C PHE A 40 -14.43 -1.86 -1.98
N TYR A 41 -13.16 -1.50 -1.79
CA TYR A 41 -12.57 -0.29 -2.40
C TYR A 41 -12.22 -0.46 -3.88
N ARG A 42 -11.89 -1.68 -4.33
CA ARG A 42 -11.64 -2.02 -5.74
C ARG A 42 -10.72 -1.04 -6.46
N LEU A 43 -9.61 -0.68 -5.82
CA LEU A 43 -8.67 0.30 -6.38
C LEU A 43 -8.11 -0.15 -7.74
N GLU A 44 -8.11 -1.45 -8.01
CA GLU A 44 -7.78 -2.04 -9.31
C GLU A 44 -8.68 -1.54 -10.45
N GLN A 45 -9.92 -1.14 -10.17
CA GLN A 45 -10.77 -0.53 -11.19
C GLN A 45 -10.33 0.90 -11.53
N LEU A 46 -9.80 1.64 -10.55
CA LEU A 46 -9.31 3.00 -10.75
C LEU A 46 -7.93 3.00 -11.45
N TRP A 47 -7.05 2.09 -11.06
CA TRP A 47 -5.66 2.03 -11.51
C TRP A 47 -5.40 0.92 -12.54
N GLY A 48 -6.41 0.20 -12.99
CA GLY A 48 -6.26 -1.01 -13.80
C GLY A 48 -5.61 -0.78 -15.17
N GLU A 49 -5.66 0.46 -15.67
CA GLU A 49 -5.01 0.85 -16.92
C GLU A 49 -3.56 1.30 -16.73
N ALA A 50 -3.12 1.54 -15.49
CA ALA A 50 -1.75 1.90 -15.20
C ALA A 50 -0.82 0.67 -15.35
N PRO A 51 0.42 0.83 -15.83
CA PRO A 51 1.38 -0.25 -15.90
C PRO A 51 1.58 -0.91 -14.52
N ALA A 52 1.20 -2.18 -14.40
CA ALA A 52 1.40 -2.95 -13.18
C ALA A 52 2.82 -3.53 -13.15
N LYS A 53 3.47 -3.42 -11.98
CA LYS A 53 4.74 -4.09 -11.67
C LYS A 53 4.56 -4.85 -10.36
N VAL A 54 5.00 -6.10 -10.33
CA VAL A 54 5.05 -6.87 -9.10
C VAL A 54 6.22 -6.34 -8.27
N ALA A 55 5.95 -5.80 -7.09
CA ALA A 55 6.98 -5.41 -6.16
C ALA A 55 7.63 -6.69 -5.58
N GLY A 56 8.90 -6.95 -5.88
CA GLY A 56 9.66 -8.08 -5.30
C GLY A 56 10.43 -8.96 -6.28
N GLU A 57 10.38 -8.73 -7.59
CA GLU A 57 11.24 -9.43 -8.56
C GLU A 57 12.64 -8.81 -8.57
N GLY A 58 13.45 -9.06 -7.53
CA GLY A 58 14.79 -8.49 -7.46
C GLY A 58 15.52 -8.62 -6.11
N VAL A 59 15.24 -9.67 -5.35
CA VAL A 59 16.03 -10.07 -4.17
C VAL A 59 16.44 -11.52 -4.30
#